data_AF-A0A9C9G9Q7-F1
#
_entry.id   AF-A0A9C9G9Q7-F1
#
_cell.length_a   1.000
_cell.length_b   1.000
_cell.length_c   1.000
_cell.angle_alpha   90.00
_cell.angle_beta   90.00
_cell.angle_gamma   90.00
#
_symmetry.space_group_name_H-M   'P 1'
#
loop_
_entity.id
_entity.type
_entity.pdbx_description
1 polymer ?
#
loop_
_entity_poly.entity_id
_entity_poly.type
_entity_poly.pdbx_seq_one_letter_code
_entity_poly.pdbx_strand_id
1 'polypeptide(L)'
;MQQKLMFVLTILLSGRAMTLAYIHRVGGSAPGDPPPAWLMPLVGDAVIGVLALWIAYLVIKKTGLWVWVVIIVWNALAIWDAMSAFIIHITNPWPEFFMIQLLGPAMFFAASAMHLVIIILASQSDVRKHYLE
;
A
#
# COMPACT_ATOMS: atom_id res chain seq x y z
N MET A 1 11.45 12.08 -15.23
CA MET A 1 12.09 11.01 -14.43
C MET A 1 11.29 10.66 -13.19
N GLN A 2 10.89 11.66 -12.39
CA GLN A 2 10.15 11.47 -11.13
C GLN A 2 8.81 10.72 -11.31
N GLN A 3 8.02 11.03 -12.33
CA GLN A 3 6.78 10.30 -12.63
C GLN A 3 7.00 8.82 -12.96
N LYS A 4 8.09 8.47 -13.66
CA LYS A 4 8.43 7.07 -13.94
C LYS A 4 8.75 6.32 -12.65
N LEU A 5 9.46 6.96 -11.72
CA LEU A 5 9.74 6.38 -10.41
C LEU A 5 8.44 6.23 -9.59
N MET A 6 7.59 7.25 -9.54
CA MET A 6 6.27 7.15 -8.90
C MET A 6 5.45 6.00 -9.48
N PHE A 7 5.42 5.85 -10.80
CA PHE A 7 4.76 4.75 -11.47
C PHE A 7 5.32 3.39 -11.05
N VAL A 8 6.64 3.19 -11.12
CA VAL A 8 7.29 1.94 -10.72
C VAL A 8 6.98 1.59 -9.26
N LEU A 9 7.12 2.55 -8.34
CA LEU A 9 6.81 2.35 -6.93
C LEU A 9 5.33 1.98 -6.73
N THR A 10 4.42 2.64 -7.43
CA THR A 10 2.98 2.35 -7.36
C THR A 10 2.68 0.94 -7.88
N ILE A 11 3.32 0.49 -8.95
CA ILE A 11 3.18 -0.88 -9.45
C ILE A 11 3.75 -1.89 -8.45
N LEU A 12 4.90 -1.64 -7.83
CA LEU A 12 5.42 -2.53 -6.78
C LEU A 12 4.44 -2.65 -5.60
N LEU A 13 3.81 -1.54 -5.22
CA LEU A 13 2.80 -1.50 -4.16
C LEU A 13 1.51 -2.26 -4.51
N SER A 14 1.24 -2.56 -5.79
CA SER A 14 0.12 -3.44 -6.16
C SER A 14 0.29 -4.86 -5.67
N GLY A 15 1.52 -5.28 -5.33
CA GLY A 15 1.80 -6.58 -4.72
C GLY A 15 1.01 -6.82 -3.43
N ARG A 16 0.61 -5.76 -2.71
CA ARG A 16 -0.25 -5.84 -1.52
C ARG A 16 -1.61 -6.51 -1.81
N ALA A 17 -2.07 -6.50 -3.06
CA ALA A 17 -3.31 -7.16 -3.46
C ALA A 17 -3.32 -8.68 -3.21
N MET A 18 -2.15 -9.29 -3.00
CA MET A 18 -2.05 -10.71 -2.68
C MET A 18 -2.77 -11.12 -1.39
N THR A 19 -3.04 -10.18 -0.48
CA THR A 19 -3.81 -10.45 0.74
C THR A 19 -5.23 -10.94 0.45
N LEU A 20 -5.77 -10.66 -0.74
CA LEU A 20 -7.03 -11.24 -1.24
C LEU A 20 -7.06 -12.77 -1.11
N ALA A 21 -5.93 -13.45 -1.28
CA ALA A 21 -5.84 -14.91 -1.15
C ALA A 21 -6.09 -15.41 0.28
N TYR A 22 -6.00 -14.54 1.29
CA TYR A 22 -6.05 -14.90 2.71
C TYR A 22 -7.31 -14.41 3.43
N ILE A 23 -8.02 -13.41 2.91
CA ILE A 23 -9.18 -12.80 3.59
C ILE A 23 -10.24 -13.84 3.97
N HIS A 24 -10.53 -14.80 3.08
CA HIS A 24 -11.54 -15.83 3.32
C HIS A 24 -11.19 -16.82 4.44
N ARG A 25 -9.93 -16.84 4.89
CA ARG A 25 -9.42 -17.75 5.94
C ARG A 25 -9.39 -17.11 7.32
N VAL A 26 -9.66 -15.81 7.42
CA VAL A 26 -9.53 -15.06 8.67
C VAL A 26 -10.48 -15.59 9.73
N GLY A 27 -9.95 -15.91 10.91
CA GLY A 27 -10.70 -16.52 12.01
C GLY A 27 -11.04 -17.99 11.80
N GLY A 28 -10.46 -18.63 10.78
CA GLY A 28 -10.56 -20.06 10.55
C GLY A 28 -9.85 -20.88 11.63
N SER A 29 -10.13 -22.19 11.64
CA SER A 29 -9.58 -23.15 12.59
C SER A 29 -8.45 -24.01 12.02
N ALA A 30 -8.07 -23.82 10.75
CA ALA A 30 -7.01 -24.60 10.13
C ALA A 30 -5.62 -24.06 10.53
N PRO A 31 -4.60 -24.93 10.57
CA PRO A 31 -3.23 -24.49 10.80
C PRO A 31 -2.80 -23.39 9.82
N GLY A 32 -2.26 -22.31 10.36
CA GLY A 32 -1.80 -21.16 9.58
C GLY A 32 -2.89 -20.20 9.12
N ASP A 33 -4.14 -20.36 9.56
CA ASP A 33 -5.18 -19.36 9.32
C ASP A 33 -4.88 -18.04 10.08
N PRO A 34 -5.16 -16.88 9.46
CA PRO A 34 -4.95 -15.60 10.10
C PRO A 34 -5.89 -15.41 11.31
N PRO A 35 -5.40 -14.88 12.44
CA PRO A 35 -6.25 -14.48 13.56
C PRO A 35 -7.31 -13.47 13.14
N PRO A 36 -8.49 -13.41 13.80
CA PRO A 36 -9.57 -12.47 13.45
C PRO A 36 -9.13 -11.01 13.34
N ALA A 37 -8.17 -10.58 14.18
CA ALA A 37 -7.62 -9.22 14.18
C ALA A 37 -6.96 -8.82 12.84
N TRP A 38 -6.56 -9.79 12.01
CA TRP A 38 -5.94 -9.56 10.70
C TRP A 38 -6.94 -9.23 9.59
N LEU A 39 -8.25 -9.31 9.83
CA LEU A 39 -9.24 -9.03 8.80
C LEU A 39 -9.05 -7.64 8.18
N MET A 40 -8.96 -6.61 9.02
CA MET A 40 -8.84 -5.23 8.56
C MET A 40 -7.50 -4.96 7.85
N PRO A 41 -6.33 -5.36 8.36
CA PRO A 41 -5.08 -5.29 7.61
C PRO A 41 -5.13 -5.95 6.23
N LEU A 42 -5.68 -7.16 6.14
CA LEU A 42 -5.74 -7.89 4.86
C LEU A 42 -6.66 -7.21 3.86
N VAL A 43 -7.81 -6.72 4.31
CA VAL A 43 -8.75 -5.95 3.48
C VAL A 43 -8.12 -4.63 3.04
N GLY A 44 -7.45 -3.93 3.96
CA GLY A 44 -6.74 -2.68 3.66
C GLY A 44 -5.65 -2.87 2.60
N ASP A 45 -4.77 -3.84 2.80
CA ASP A 45 -3.73 -4.23 1.83
C ASP A 45 -4.33 -4.59 0.46
N ALA A 46 -5.46 -5.31 0.46
CA ALA A 46 -6.13 -5.71 -0.77
C ALA A 46 -6.67 -4.50 -1.53
N VAL A 47 -7.37 -3.60 -0.84
CA VAL A 47 -7.93 -2.38 -1.43
C VAL A 47 -6.81 -1.48 -1.94
N ILE A 48 -5.77 -1.23 -1.13
CA ILE A 48 -4.62 -0.44 -1.55
C ILE A 48 -3.95 -1.07 -2.76
N GLY A 49 -3.66 -2.37 -2.72
CA GLY A 49 -2.97 -3.08 -3.79
C GLY A 49 -3.74 -3.08 -5.11
N VAL A 50 -5.06 -3.30 -5.07
CA VAL A 50 -5.89 -3.24 -6.28
C VAL A 50 -5.97 -1.82 -6.83
N LEU A 51 -6.21 -0.83 -5.96
CA LEU A 51 -6.28 0.57 -6.38
C LEU A 51 -4.94 1.09 -6.91
N ALA A 52 -3.81 0.50 -6.49
CA ALA A 52 -2.49 0.88 -6.99
C ALA A 52 -2.40 0.82 -8.52
N LEU A 53 -3.05 -0.14 -9.18
CA LEU A 53 -3.06 -0.22 -10.66
C LEU A 53 -3.76 0.99 -11.29
N TRP A 54 -4.89 1.40 -10.70
CA TRP A 54 -5.62 2.59 -11.14
C TRP A 54 -4.82 3.87 -10.86
N ILE A 55 -4.20 3.99 -9.68
CA ILE A 55 -3.33 5.11 -9.34
C ILE A 55 -2.13 5.17 -10.28
N ALA A 56 -1.53 4.03 -10.62
CA ALA A 56 -0.43 3.97 -11.58
C ALA A 56 -0.88 4.51 -12.95
N TYR A 57 -2.08 4.14 -13.42
CA TYR A 57 -2.67 4.73 -14.62
C TYR A 57 -2.84 6.25 -14.50
N LEU A 58 -3.36 6.75 -13.38
CA LEU A 58 -3.53 8.19 -13.17
C LEU A 58 -2.19 8.94 -13.24
N VAL A 59 -1.14 8.40 -12.60
CA VAL A 59 0.22 8.98 -12.56
C VAL A 59 0.80 9.22 -13.96
N ILE A 60 0.49 8.35 -14.93
CA ILE A 60 1.07 8.43 -16.28
C ILE A 60 0.13 8.98 -17.36
N LYS A 61 -1.19 8.99 -17.13
CA LYS A 61 -2.17 9.32 -18.18
C LYS A 61 -3.07 10.51 -17.88
N LYS A 62 -3.13 10.99 -16.63
CA LYS A 62 -4.08 12.03 -16.24
C LYS A 62 -3.36 13.20 -15.56
N THR A 63 -3.94 14.37 -15.74
CA THR A 63 -3.51 15.62 -15.10
C THR A 63 -4.72 16.29 -14.45
N GLY A 64 -4.45 17.33 -13.65
CA GLY A 64 -5.43 18.09 -12.89
C GLY A 64 -5.22 17.99 -11.39
N LEU A 65 -5.70 19.01 -10.66
CA LEU A 65 -5.66 19.08 -9.20
C LEU A 65 -6.27 17.84 -8.54
N TRP A 66 -7.36 17.32 -9.09
CA TRP A 66 -8.01 16.13 -8.55
C TRP A 66 -7.10 14.89 -8.60
N VAL A 67 -6.28 14.72 -9.66
CA VAL A 67 -5.33 13.60 -9.78
C VAL A 67 -4.28 13.70 -8.70
N TRP A 68 -3.73 14.90 -8.52
CA TRP A 68 -2.74 15.17 -7.49
C TRP A 68 -3.29 14.89 -6.09
N VAL A 69 -4.50 15.38 -5.78
CA VAL A 69 -5.17 15.12 -4.49
C VAL A 69 -5.39 13.62 -4.27
N VAL A 70 -5.89 12.90 -5.28
CA VAL A 70 -6.10 11.45 -5.20
C VAL A 70 -4.79 10.71 -4.91
N ILE A 71 -3.69 11.06 -5.59
CA ILE A 71 -2.36 10.47 -5.34
C ILE A 71 -1.92 10.71 -3.89
N ILE A 72 -2.04 11.93 -3.39
CA ILE A 72 -1.62 12.27 -2.01
C ILE A 72 -2.47 11.52 -0.98
N VAL A 73 -3.80 11.58 -1.11
CA VAL A 73 -4.73 10.97 -0.15
C VAL A 73 -4.57 9.44 -0.15
N TRP A 74 -4.50 8.81 -1.32
CA TRP A 74 -4.32 7.37 -1.41
C TRP A 74 -3.02 6.91 -0.75
N ASN A 75 -1.90 7.59 -1.00
CA ASN A 75 -0.63 7.24 -0.34
C ASN A 75 -0.66 7.46 1.17
N ALA A 76 -1.31 8.54 1.65
CA ALA A 76 -1.44 8.80 3.08
C ALA A 76 -2.28 7.70 3.79
N LEU A 77 -3.40 7.31 3.20
CA LEU A 77 -4.22 6.20 3.71
C LEU A 77 -3.45 4.88 3.69
N ALA A 78 -2.64 4.64 2.66
CA ALA A 78 -1.86 3.42 2.54
C ALA A 78 -0.72 3.32 3.58
N ILE A 79 -0.14 4.46 3.99
CA ILE A 79 0.81 4.54 5.12
C ILE A 79 0.09 4.21 6.44
N TRP A 80 -1.07 4.84 6.66
CA TRP A 80 -1.88 4.56 7.85
C TRP A 80 -2.23 3.07 7.96
N ASP A 81 -2.64 2.47 6.86
CA ASP A 81 -2.99 1.06 6.77
C ASP A 81 -1.79 0.15 7.08
N ALA A 82 -0.62 0.40 6.46
CA ALA A 82 0.60 -0.37 6.73
C ALA A 82 1.06 -0.26 8.19
N MET A 83 0.95 0.93 8.80
CA MET A 83 1.30 1.12 10.21
C MET A 83 0.28 0.49 11.15
N SER A 84 -1.01 0.49 10.78
CA SER A 84 -2.06 -0.22 11.50
C SER A 84 -1.82 -1.73 11.45
N ALA A 85 -1.43 -2.28 10.30
CA ALA A 85 -1.06 -3.68 10.15
C ALA A 85 0.15 -4.05 11.02
N PHE A 86 1.14 -3.17 11.15
CA PHE A 86 2.27 -3.35 12.07
C PHE A 86 1.80 -3.42 13.54
N ILE A 87 0.87 -2.54 13.95
CA ILE A 87 0.28 -2.59 15.31
C ILE A 87 -0.45 -3.92 15.55
N ILE A 88 -1.22 -4.40 14.56
CA ILE A 88 -1.87 -5.72 14.65
C ILE A 88 -0.83 -6.83 14.72
N HIS A 89 0.25 -6.75 13.96
CA HIS A 89 1.32 -7.74 14.00
C HIS A 89 1.97 -7.87 15.39
N ILE A 90 2.24 -6.76 16.07
CA ILE A 90 2.86 -6.80 17.41
C ILE A 90 1.87 -7.17 18.53
N THR A 91 0.56 -6.98 18.33
CA THR A 91 -0.47 -7.29 19.34
C THR A 91 -1.13 -8.66 19.14
N ASN A 92 -1.24 -9.12 17.90
CA ASN A 92 -1.89 -10.35 17.48
C ASN A 92 -1.04 -11.01 16.38
N PRO A 93 0.16 -11.53 16.69
CA PRO A 93 1.07 -12.02 15.68
C PRO A 93 0.47 -13.17 14.87
N TRP A 94 0.78 -13.19 13.57
CA TRP A 94 0.49 -14.30 12.67
C TRP A 94 1.81 -14.83 12.09
N PRO A 95 2.46 -15.80 12.77
CA PRO A 95 3.77 -16.30 12.37
C PRO A 95 3.81 -16.93 10.98
N GLU A 96 2.67 -17.44 10.52
CA GLU A 96 2.56 -18.14 9.22
C GLU A 96 2.31 -17.20 8.03
N PHE A 97 2.31 -15.89 8.26
CA PHE A 97 2.30 -14.96 7.15
C PHE A 97 3.66 -14.92 6.46
N PHE A 98 3.73 -15.50 5.26
CA PHE A 98 4.98 -15.71 4.54
C PHE A 98 5.78 -14.40 4.30
N MET A 99 5.13 -13.25 4.12
CA MET A 99 5.86 -11.97 3.96
C MET A 99 6.59 -11.58 5.24
N ILE A 100 6.01 -11.82 6.41
CA ILE A 100 6.70 -11.59 7.68
C ILE A 100 7.85 -12.58 7.83
N GLN A 101 7.69 -13.84 7.39
CA GLN A 101 8.78 -14.81 7.42
C GLN A 101 9.96 -14.41 6.52
N LEU A 102 9.66 -13.85 5.33
CA LEU A 102 10.67 -13.49 4.33
C LEU A 102 11.36 -12.15 4.64
N LEU A 103 10.61 -11.14 5.06
CA LEU A 103 11.07 -9.75 5.18
C LEU A 103 11.04 -9.21 6.62
N GLY A 104 10.51 -9.99 7.55
CA GLY A 104 10.28 -9.55 8.92
C GLY A 104 9.28 -8.38 9.03
N PRO A 105 9.15 -7.79 10.23
CA PRO A 105 8.31 -6.60 10.44
C PRO A 105 8.76 -5.37 9.62
N ALA A 106 9.98 -5.38 9.08
CA ALA A 106 10.50 -4.30 8.26
C ALA A 106 9.68 -4.06 6.98
N MET A 107 8.93 -5.06 6.50
CA MET A 107 8.07 -4.93 5.32
C MET A 107 7.04 -3.79 5.45
N PHE A 108 6.46 -3.57 6.63
CA PHE A 108 5.46 -2.52 6.85
C PHE A 108 6.10 -1.13 6.71
N PHE A 109 7.33 -0.97 7.21
CA PHE A 109 8.10 0.26 7.08
C PHE A 109 8.57 0.48 5.65
N ALA A 110 9.00 -0.56 4.95
CA ALA A 110 9.36 -0.48 3.55
C ALA A 110 8.17 -0.03 2.69
N ALA A 111 6.98 -0.59 2.91
CA ALA A 111 5.75 -0.16 2.25
C ALA A 111 5.44 1.31 2.54
N SER A 112 5.44 1.72 3.81
CA SER A 112 5.22 3.12 4.20
C SER A 112 6.25 4.07 3.60
N ALA A 113 7.52 3.67 3.54
CA ALA A 113 8.59 4.46 2.95
C ALA A 113 8.38 4.66 1.45
N MET A 114 7.95 3.62 0.71
CA MET A 114 7.62 3.75 -0.72
C MET A 114 6.47 4.74 -0.94
N HIS A 115 5.40 4.67 -0.14
CA HIS A 115 4.30 5.64 -0.21
C HIS A 115 4.76 7.06 0.13
N LEU A 116 5.61 7.22 1.14
CA LEU A 116 6.17 8.52 1.53
C LEU A 116 7.04 9.11 0.41
N VAL A 117 7.88 8.29 -0.24
CA VAL A 117 8.66 8.72 -1.40
C VAL A 117 7.74 9.20 -2.53
N ILE A 118 6.62 8.51 -2.80
CA ILE A 118 5.65 8.96 -3.80
C ILE A 118 5.06 10.33 -3.43
N ILE A 119 4.70 10.56 -2.16
CA ILE A 119 4.20 11.85 -1.67
C ILE A 119 5.25 12.96 -1.87
N ILE A 120 6.50 12.68 -1.52
CA ILE A 120 7.62 13.63 -1.69
C ILE A 120 7.79 13.98 -3.16
N LEU A 121 7.84 12.99 -4.05
CA LEU A 121 7.96 13.19 -5.50
C LEU A 121 6.75 13.96 -6.05
N ALA A 122 5.53 13.63 -5.63
CA ALA A 122 4.31 14.33 -6.04
C ALA A 122 4.28 15.80 -5.56
N SER A 123 5.01 16.13 -4.50
CA SER A 123 5.07 17.48 -3.93
C SER A 123 6.16 18.34 -4.54
N GLN A 124 7.07 17.77 -5.33
CA GLN A 124 8.13 18.52 -6.02
C GLN A 124 7.52 19.47 -7.07
N SER A 125 8.15 20.63 -7.24
CA SER A 125 7.67 21.70 -8.12
C SER A 125 7.38 21.23 -9.53
N ASP A 126 8.29 20.43 -10.11
CA ASP A 126 8.23 20.03 -11.51
C ASP A 126 7.07 19.05 -11.77
N VAL A 127 6.78 18.19 -10.80
CA VAL A 127 5.65 17.26 -10.85
C VAL A 127 4.34 17.97 -10.56
N ARG A 128 4.33 18.91 -9.60
CA ARG A 128 3.15 19.75 -9.34
C ARG A 128 2.76 20.56 -10.57
N LYS A 129 3.70 21.20 -11.25
CA LYS A 129 3.43 21.93 -12.50
C LYS A 129 2.79 21.01 -13.54
N HIS A 130 3.34 19.83 -13.76
CA HIS A 130 2.75 18.86 -14.70
C HIS A 130 1.29 18.50 -14.40
N TYR A 131 0.91 18.44 -13.11
CA TYR A 131 -0.47 18.12 -12.74
C TYR A 131 -1.39 19.35 -12.67
N LEU A 132 -0.86 20.54 -12.43
CA LEU A 132 -1.67 21.72 -12.07
C LEU A 132 -1.68 22.81 -13.15
N GLU A 133 -0.77 22.74 -14.12
CA GLU A 133 -0.61 23.66 -15.25
C GLU A 133 -0.76 22.90 -16.58
#